data_AF-A0A7S2K8L1-F1
#
_entry.id   AF-A0A7S2K8L1-F1
#
_cell.length_a   1.000
_cell.length_b   1.000
_cell.length_c   1.000
_cell.angle_alpha   90.00
_cell.angle_beta   90.00
_cell.angle_gamma   90.00
#
_symmetry.space_group_name_H-M   'P 1'
#
loop_
_entity.id
_entity.type
_entity.pdbx_description
1 polymer ?
#
loop_
_entity_poly.entity_id
_entity_poly.type
_entity_poly.pdbx_seq_one_letter_code
_entity_poly.pdbx_strand_id
1 'polypeptide(L)'
;ALQRAKVEADEVEAVVLGQALPGGCGQNAARQAALLAEVPPVADCTGVNKACASGLKAIALAAQAVGLGIADVAVAGGVESMSQAPYLLRHARTGGYHYGHGALEDAALHDGLWDATHQCHLGALAEATARSMGISRDEQDRYAIGSYRRAADAWQREAMDLQGA
;
A
#
# COMPACT_ATOMS: atom_id res chain seq x y z
N ALA A 1 11.77 11.42 6.27
CA ALA A 1 11.80 10.49 7.42
C ALA A 1 13.17 10.49 8.10
N LEU A 2 14.25 10.14 7.38
CA LEU A 2 15.62 10.16 7.89
C LEU A 2 16.04 11.53 8.45
N GLN A 3 15.83 12.61 7.68
CA GLN A 3 16.11 13.99 8.13
C GLN A 3 15.44 14.34 9.47
N ARG A 4 14.14 14.01 9.63
CA ARG A 4 13.41 14.23 10.87
C ARG A 4 13.96 13.42 12.04
N ALA A 5 14.32 12.16 11.78
CA ALA A 5 14.90 11.27 12.77
C ALA A 5 16.37 11.64 13.09
N LYS A 6 17.00 12.51 12.29
CA LYS A 6 18.43 12.84 12.35
C LYS A 6 19.30 11.58 12.25
N VAL A 7 18.95 10.72 11.30
CA VAL A 7 19.65 9.48 10.96
C VAL A 7 20.23 9.67 9.57
N GLU A 8 21.51 9.40 9.41
CA GLU A 8 22.20 9.44 8.13
C GLU A 8 21.81 8.21 7.29
N ALA A 9 21.83 8.35 5.97
CA ALA A 9 21.37 7.28 5.07
C ALA A 9 22.25 6.03 5.15
N ASP A 10 23.53 6.18 5.49
CA ASP A 10 24.50 5.11 5.64
C ASP A 10 24.34 4.28 6.92
N GLU A 11 23.63 4.80 7.92
CA GLU A 11 23.25 4.07 9.13
C GLU A 11 22.11 3.08 8.86
N VAL A 12 21.36 3.23 7.76
CA VAL A 12 20.20 2.37 7.46
C VAL A 12 20.65 1.00 6.98
N GLU A 13 20.30 -0.05 7.73
CA GLU A 13 20.67 -1.43 7.42
C GLU A 13 19.54 -2.21 6.75
N ALA A 14 18.29 -1.80 6.97
CA ALA A 14 17.11 -2.44 6.40
C ALA A 14 16.03 -1.43 5.96
N VAL A 15 15.40 -1.69 4.82
CA VAL A 15 14.24 -0.96 4.31
C VAL A 15 13.13 -1.96 4.00
N VAL A 16 11.97 -1.80 4.63
CA VAL A 16 10.79 -2.62 4.36
C VAL A 16 9.65 -1.71 3.92
N LEU A 17 9.18 -1.81 2.68
CA LEU A 17 8.03 -1.03 2.20
C LEU A 17 6.88 -1.94 1.79
N GLY A 18 5.68 -1.59 2.27
CA GLY A 18 4.44 -2.19 1.85
C GLY A 18 3.93 -1.64 0.51
N GLN A 19 3.50 -2.50 -0.40
CA GLN A 19 2.86 -2.11 -1.66
C GLN A 19 1.87 -3.19 -2.10
N ALA A 20 0.61 -2.85 -2.32
CA ALA A 20 -0.45 -3.77 -2.71
C ALA A 20 -0.48 -3.99 -4.22
N LEU A 21 -0.17 -2.98 -5.04
CA LEU A 21 -0.20 -3.05 -6.50
C LEU A 21 1.21 -2.93 -7.12
N PRO A 22 2.05 -3.97 -7.07
CA PRO A 22 3.40 -3.93 -7.64
C PRO A 22 3.46 -4.05 -9.17
N GLY A 23 2.33 -4.30 -9.83
CA GLY A 23 2.26 -4.48 -11.28
C GLY A 23 2.79 -3.24 -12.02
N GLY A 24 3.82 -3.41 -12.85
CA GLY A 24 4.38 -2.33 -13.67
C GLY A 24 5.38 -1.41 -12.97
N CYS A 25 5.61 -1.56 -11.66
CA CYS A 25 6.52 -0.70 -10.89
C CYS A 25 8.02 -1.03 -11.03
N GLY A 26 8.39 -2.01 -11.85
CA GLY A 26 9.77 -2.50 -11.95
C GLY A 26 10.19 -3.40 -10.77
N GLN A 27 11.49 -3.70 -10.69
CA GLN A 27 12.02 -4.61 -9.67
C GLN A 27 12.06 -3.92 -8.31
N ASN A 28 11.38 -4.52 -7.32
CA ASN A 28 11.46 -4.15 -5.90
C ASN A 28 11.35 -2.63 -5.62
N ALA A 29 10.11 -2.13 -5.48
CA ALA A 29 9.85 -0.72 -5.19
C ALA A 29 10.52 -0.24 -3.88
N ALA A 30 10.71 -1.12 -2.88
CA ALA A 30 11.45 -0.79 -1.66
C ALA A 30 12.91 -0.43 -1.96
N ARG A 31 13.58 -1.22 -2.82
CA ARG A 31 14.95 -0.92 -3.27
C ARG A 31 15.00 0.37 -4.08
N GLN A 32 14.08 0.58 -5.01
CA GLN A 32 14.04 1.80 -5.82
C GLN A 32 13.90 3.05 -4.94
N ALA A 33 12.98 3.01 -3.97
CA ALA A 33 12.79 4.10 -3.02
C ALA A 33 14.02 4.32 -2.13
N ALA A 34 14.66 3.25 -1.65
CA ALA A 34 15.89 3.34 -0.86
C ALA A 34 17.04 4.02 -1.63
N LEU A 35 17.26 3.61 -2.89
CA LEU A 35 18.29 4.22 -3.74
C LEU A 35 18.00 5.69 -4.05
N LEU A 36 16.73 6.05 -4.29
CA LEU A 36 16.31 7.45 -4.48
C LEU A 36 16.48 8.29 -3.21
N ALA A 37 16.46 7.66 -2.04
CA ALA A 37 16.72 8.28 -0.75
C ALA A 37 18.20 8.18 -0.32
N GLU A 38 19.09 7.79 -1.24
CA GLU A 38 20.55 7.68 -1.04
C GLU A 38 20.97 6.67 0.04
N VAL A 39 20.09 5.72 0.40
CA VAL A 39 20.44 4.58 1.26
C VAL A 39 21.42 3.66 0.51
N PRO A 40 22.51 3.22 1.15
CA PRO A 40 23.52 2.38 0.50
C PRO A 40 22.96 1.11 -0.13
N PRO A 41 23.50 0.65 -1.26
CA PRO A 41 23.07 -0.59 -1.91
C PRO A 41 23.22 -1.86 -1.04
N VAL A 42 24.07 -1.80 -0.01
CA VAL A 42 24.30 -2.93 0.93
C VAL A 42 23.13 -3.13 1.89
N ALA A 43 22.32 -2.09 2.18
CA ALA A 43 21.16 -2.21 3.05
C ALA A 43 20.18 -3.24 2.49
N ASP A 44 19.59 -4.09 3.33
CA ASP A 44 18.56 -5.03 2.89
C ASP A 44 17.29 -4.28 2.49
N CYS A 45 16.61 -4.72 1.43
CA CYS A 45 15.42 -4.04 0.91
C CYS A 45 14.34 -5.05 0.56
N THR A 46 13.25 -5.03 1.33
CA THR A 46 12.15 -5.98 1.19
C THR A 46 10.84 -5.26 0.86
N GLY A 47 10.21 -5.65 -0.25
CA GLY A 47 8.82 -5.30 -0.54
C GLY A 47 7.87 -6.30 0.11
N VAL A 48 6.80 -5.82 0.77
CA VAL A 48 5.79 -6.69 1.37
C VAL A 48 4.39 -6.39 0.82
N ASN A 49 3.66 -7.44 0.47
CA ASN A 49 2.25 -7.33 0.09
C ASN A 49 1.38 -8.07 1.11
N LYS A 50 0.61 -7.30 1.87
CA LYS A 50 -0.47 -7.75 2.77
C LYS A 50 -1.75 -6.93 2.47
N ALA A 51 -2.03 -6.68 1.18
CA ALA A 51 -3.12 -5.83 0.71
C ALA A 51 -3.14 -4.47 1.44
N CYS A 52 -4.30 -4.03 1.93
CA CYS A 52 -4.45 -2.76 2.66
C CYS A 52 -3.57 -2.67 3.93
N ALA A 53 -3.13 -3.78 4.49
CA ALA A 53 -2.28 -3.82 5.69
C ALA A 53 -0.77 -3.83 5.38
N SER A 54 -0.36 -3.68 4.11
CA SER A 54 1.05 -3.80 3.70
C SER A 54 1.97 -2.83 4.44
N GLY A 55 1.58 -1.54 4.53
CA GLY A 55 2.41 -0.54 5.21
C GLY A 55 2.60 -0.83 6.70
N LEU A 56 1.53 -1.26 7.38
CA LEU A 56 1.63 -1.63 8.79
C LEU A 56 2.41 -2.95 8.99
N LYS A 57 2.29 -3.90 8.05
CA LYS A 57 3.08 -5.14 8.09
C LYS A 57 4.57 -4.84 7.91
N ALA A 58 4.93 -3.86 7.09
CA ALA A 58 6.31 -3.43 6.92
C ALA A 58 6.90 -2.92 8.24
N ILE A 59 6.15 -2.10 8.99
CA ILE A 59 6.54 -1.63 10.33
C ILE A 59 6.75 -2.82 11.28
N ALA A 60 5.83 -3.80 11.28
CA ALA A 60 5.97 -4.99 12.12
C ALA A 60 7.21 -5.81 11.77
N LEU A 61 7.56 -5.95 10.49
CA LEU A 61 8.76 -6.67 10.04
C LEU A 61 10.04 -5.92 10.42
N ALA A 62 10.09 -4.60 10.28
CA ALA A 62 11.23 -3.79 10.71
C ALA A 62 11.43 -3.85 12.23
N ALA A 63 10.34 -3.73 13.00
CA ALA A 63 10.40 -3.90 14.46
C ALA A 63 10.90 -5.30 14.87
N GLN A 64 10.54 -6.35 14.12
CA GLN A 64 11.07 -7.69 14.33
C GLN A 64 12.57 -7.78 14.01
N ALA A 65 13.04 -7.16 12.93
CA ALA A 65 14.46 -7.13 12.59
C ALA A 65 15.27 -6.45 13.71
N VAL A 66 14.79 -5.31 14.22
CA VAL A 66 15.41 -4.61 15.36
C VAL A 66 15.37 -5.46 16.63
N GLY A 67 14.20 -6.02 16.98
CA GLY A 67 14.05 -6.83 18.19
C GLY A 67 14.88 -8.13 18.19
N LEU A 68 15.27 -8.63 17.01
CA LEU A 68 16.12 -9.81 16.85
C LEU A 68 17.61 -9.46 16.69
N GLY A 69 17.99 -8.18 16.67
CA GLY A 69 19.37 -7.74 16.45
C GLY A 69 19.87 -7.99 15.03
N ILE A 70 18.96 -8.04 14.04
CA ILE A 70 19.30 -8.19 12.61
C ILE A 70 19.67 -6.84 12.00
N ALA A 71 19.06 -5.76 12.50
CA ALA A 71 19.35 -4.38 12.12
C ALA A 71 19.17 -3.47 13.33
N ASP A 72 20.04 -2.49 13.53
CA ASP A 72 19.89 -1.44 14.55
C ASP A 72 19.01 -0.29 14.04
N VAL A 73 19.09 -0.01 12.74
CA VAL A 73 18.34 1.07 12.07
C VAL A 73 17.60 0.52 10.86
N ALA A 74 16.28 0.67 10.88
CA ALA A 74 15.41 0.24 9.79
C ALA A 74 14.41 1.33 9.37
N VAL A 75 14.17 1.45 8.07
CA VAL A 75 13.10 2.28 7.50
C VAL A 75 11.91 1.40 7.15
N ALA A 76 10.72 1.79 7.60
CA ALA A 76 9.49 1.09 7.29
C ALA A 76 8.35 2.02 6.92
N GLY A 77 7.45 1.54 6.05
CA GLY A 77 6.28 2.29 5.62
C GLY A 77 5.55 1.61 4.47
N GLY A 78 4.85 2.40 3.67
CA GLY A 78 4.20 1.91 2.46
C GLY A 78 4.23 2.94 1.34
N VAL A 79 4.18 2.46 0.11
CA VAL A 79 4.09 3.27 -1.11
C VAL A 79 3.01 2.66 -1.99
N GLU A 80 2.25 3.50 -2.68
CA GLU A 80 1.21 3.04 -3.59
C GLU A 80 0.91 4.11 -4.63
N SER A 81 0.61 3.70 -5.86
CA SER A 81 0.08 4.57 -6.89
C SER A 81 -0.99 3.85 -7.70
N MET A 82 -2.22 3.86 -7.18
CA MET A 82 -3.37 3.23 -7.86
C MET A 82 -3.63 3.84 -9.25
N SER A 83 -3.35 5.14 -9.43
CA SER A 83 -3.50 5.82 -10.72
C SER A 83 -2.55 5.31 -11.82
N GLN A 84 -1.48 4.62 -11.44
CA GLN A 84 -0.52 4.04 -12.39
C GLN A 84 -0.69 2.53 -12.55
N ALA A 85 -1.73 1.93 -11.95
CA ALA A 85 -2.00 0.51 -12.13
C ALA A 85 -2.25 0.21 -13.61
N PRO A 86 -1.58 -0.81 -14.18
CA PRO A 86 -1.73 -1.13 -15.60
C PRO A 86 -3.03 -1.88 -15.88
N TYR A 87 -3.38 -1.99 -17.15
CA TYR A 87 -4.28 -3.05 -17.61
C TYR A 87 -3.49 -4.31 -17.97
N LEU A 88 -4.12 -5.48 -17.80
CA LEU A 88 -3.53 -6.80 -18.02
C LEU A 88 -4.20 -7.52 -19.20
N LEU A 89 -3.38 -8.24 -19.97
CA LEU A 89 -3.82 -9.17 -21.02
C LEU A 89 -3.27 -10.57 -20.70
N ARG A 90 -4.03 -11.37 -19.95
CA ARG A 90 -3.54 -12.63 -19.34
C ARG A 90 -2.99 -13.66 -20.33
N HIS A 91 -3.53 -13.71 -21.54
CA HIS A 91 -3.17 -14.72 -22.52
C HIS A 91 -2.20 -14.22 -23.61
N ALA A 92 -1.76 -12.96 -23.52
CA ALA A 92 -0.90 -12.37 -24.54
C ALA A 92 0.47 -13.04 -24.62
N ARG A 93 1.04 -13.42 -23.47
CA ARG A 93 2.36 -14.06 -23.41
C ARG A 93 2.35 -15.52 -23.89
N THR A 94 1.27 -16.25 -23.61
CA THR A 94 1.17 -17.68 -23.93
C THR A 94 0.59 -17.95 -25.32
N GLY A 95 0.26 -16.91 -26.09
CA GLY A 95 -0.35 -17.02 -27.43
C GLY A 95 -1.84 -17.38 -27.42
N GLY A 96 -2.49 -17.39 -26.25
CA GLY A 96 -3.79 -18.03 -26.04
C GLY A 96 -5.01 -17.34 -26.63
N TYR A 97 -4.88 -16.13 -27.19
CA TYR A 97 -6.02 -15.43 -27.80
C TYR A 97 -6.40 -15.96 -29.18
N HIS A 98 -5.47 -16.59 -29.91
CA HIS A 98 -5.66 -17.16 -31.26
C HIS A 98 -6.71 -16.42 -32.12
N TYR A 99 -7.94 -16.93 -32.14
CA TYR A 99 -9.09 -16.31 -32.76
C TYR A 99 -10.23 -16.20 -31.73
N GLY A 100 -10.67 -14.99 -31.40
CA GLY A 100 -11.75 -14.74 -30.44
C GLY A 100 -11.60 -13.42 -29.69
N HIS A 101 -12.50 -13.17 -28.74
CA HIS A 101 -12.45 -12.00 -27.87
C HIS A 101 -11.44 -12.19 -26.72
N GLY A 102 -10.84 -11.09 -26.28
CA GLY A 102 -10.00 -11.03 -25.07
C GLY A 102 -10.47 -9.92 -24.14
N ALA A 103 -10.36 -10.15 -22.83
CA ALA A 103 -10.65 -9.14 -21.82
C ALA A 103 -9.39 -8.31 -21.54
N LEU A 104 -9.56 -6.99 -21.48
CA LEU A 104 -8.58 -6.07 -20.92
C LEU A 104 -8.92 -5.91 -19.43
N GLU A 105 -8.07 -6.45 -18.57
CA GLU A 105 -8.36 -6.53 -17.13
C GLU A 105 -7.71 -5.38 -16.37
N ASP A 106 -8.46 -4.71 -15.50
CA ASP A 106 -7.93 -3.63 -14.65
C ASP A 106 -7.15 -4.23 -13.47
N ALA A 107 -5.85 -3.95 -13.37
CA ALA A 107 -5.02 -4.50 -12.29
C ALA A 107 -5.36 -3.91 -10.91
N ALA A 108 -5.78 -2.64 -10.82
CA ALA A 108 -6.18 -2.06 -9.53
C ALA A 108 -7.41 -2.77 -8.98
N LEU A 109 -8.38 -3.05 -9.85
CA LEU A 109 -9.55 -3.83 -9.49
C LEU A 109 -9.16 -5.27 -9.14
N HIS A 110 -8.49 -5.97 -10.06
CA HIS A 110 -8.20 -7.39 -9.92
C HIS A 110 -7.27 -7.71 -8.73
N ASP A 111 -6.16 -6.99 -8.60
CA ASP A 111 -5.13 -7.29 -7.59
C ASP A 111 -5.41 -6.60 -6.25
N GLY A 112 -6.17 -5.50 -6.23
CA GLY A 112 -6.38 -4.66 -5.05
C GLY A 112 -7.79 -4.66 -4.46
N LEU A 113 -8.82 -4.75 -5.30
CA LEU A 113 -10.22 -4.47 -4.91
C LEU A 113 -11.19 -5.62 -5.20
N TRP A 114 -10.68 -6.78 -5.59
CA TRP A 114 -11.45 -8.00 -5.82
C TRP A 114 -11.17 -9.04 -4.73
N ASP A 115 -12.23 -9.57 -4.13
CA ASP A 115 -12.10 -10.62 -3.13
C ASP A 115 -11.85 -11.97 -3.80
N ALA A 116 -10.71 -12.59 -3.48
CA ALA A 116 -10.31 -13.88 -4.05
C ALA A 116 -11.20 -15.05 -3.59
N THR A 117 -11.94 -14.92 -2.47
CA THR A 117 -12.73 -16.02 -1.90
C THR A 117 -14.17 -16.01 -2.41
N HIS A 118 -14.81 -14.84 -2.37
CA HIS A 118 -16.22 -14.62 -2.70
C HIS A 118 -16.40 -14.16 -4.16
N GLN A 119 -15.31 -13.87 -4.87
CA GLN A 119 -15.33 -13.46 -6.28
C GLN A 119 -16.23 -12.24 -6.51
N CYS A 120 -16.03 -11.20 -5.70
CA CYS A 120 -16.80 -9.97 -5.76
C CYS A 120 -15.95 -8.75 -5.42
N HIS A 121 -16.45 -7.56 -5.75
CA HIS A 121 -15.82 -6.30 -5.35
C HIS A 121 -15.84 -6.15 -3.82
N LEU A 122 -14.76 -5.64 -3.21
CA LEU A 122 -14.68 -5.46 -1.74
C LEU A 122 -15.83 -4.63 -1.14
N GLY A 123 -16.40 -3.72 -1.93
CA GLY A 123 -17.61 -2.96 -1.56
C GLY A 123 -18.84 -3.84 -1.26
N ALA A 124 -18.97 -5.00 -1.92
CA ALA A 124 -20.04 -5.95 -1.63
C ALA A 124 -19.87 -6.60 -0.25
N LEU A 125 -18.62 -6.81 0.20
CA LEU A 125 -18.32 -7.29 1.56
C LEU A 125 -18.62 -6.22 2.61
N ALA A 126 -18.35 -4.95 2.30
CA ALA A 126 -18.73 -3.83 3.17
C ALA A 126 -20.25 -3.74 3.33
N GLU A 127 -21.00 -3.88 2.23
CA GLU A 127 -22.47 -3.93 2.22
C GLU A 127 -23.02 -5.12 3.02
N ALA A 128 -22.42 -6.30 2.89
CA ALA A 128 -22.80 -7.47 3.68
C ALA A 128 -22.56 -7.24 5.18
N THR A 129 -21.43 -6.61 5.52
CA THR A 129 -21.08 -6.26 6.90
C THR A 129 -22.10 -5.28 7.49
N ALA A 130 -22.39 -4.18 6.77
CA ALA A 130 -23.38 -3.19 7.19
C ALA A 130 -24.76 -3.82 7.46
N ARG A 131 -25.25 -4.70 6.56
CA ARG A 131 -26.50 -5.43 6.77
C ARG A 131 -26.44 -6.34 8.00
N SER A 132 -25.37 -7.11 8.17
CA SER A 132 -25.23 -8.06 9.28
C SER A 132 -25.14 -7.37 10.65
N MET A 133 -24.59 -6.16 10.69
CA MET A 133 -24.41 -5.36 11.89
C MET A 133 -25.57 -4.36 12.13
N GLY A 134 -26.57 -4.32 11.24
CA GLY A 134 -27.69 -3.39 11.35
C GLY A 134 -27.31 -1.91 11.18
N ILE A 135 -26.22 -1.61 10.46
CA ILE A 135 -25.73 -0.24 10.26
C ILE A 135 -26.51 0.41 9.12
N SER A 136 -27.35 1.39 9.46
CA SER A 136 -28.20 2.09 8.50
C SER A 136 -27.40 2.97 7.55
N ARG A 137 -28.00 3.31 6.40
CA ARG A 137 -27.42 4.26 5.44
C ARG A 137 -27.18 5.64 6.08
N ASP A 138 -28.10 6.10 6.91
CA ASP A 138 -28.00 7.39 7.60
C ASP A 138 -26.81 7.42 8.57
N GLU A 139 -26.50 6.30 9.23
CA GLU A 139 -25.32 6.20 10.10
C GLU A 139 -24.01 6.23 9.29
N GLN A 140 -23.97 5.51 8.17
CA GLN A 140 -22.82 5.52 7.26
C GLN A 140 -22.56 6.94 6.72
N ASP A 141 -23.60 7.62 6.26
CA ASP A 141 -23.51 9.00 5.73
C ASP A 141 -23.09 9.99 6.82
N ARG A 142 -23.66 9.87 8.03
CA ARG A 142 -23.27 10.71 9.18
C ARG A 142 -21.80 10.54 9.53
N TYR A 143 -21.29 9.30 9.52
CA TYR A 143 -19.88 9.02 9.76
C TYR A 143 -19.00 9.62 8.66
N ALA A 144 -19.36 9.43 7.39
CA ALA A 144 -18.63 9.98 6.25
C ALA A 144 -18.54 11.50 6.33
N ILE A 145 -19.66 12.21 6.52
CA ILE A 145 -19.71 13.67 6.70
C ILE A 145 -18.83 14.11 7.86
N GLY A 146 -18.90 13.40 9.00
CA GLY A 146 -18.04 13.67 10.16
C GLY A 146 -16.56 13.52 9.82
N SER A 147 -16.18 12.51 9.05
CA SER A 147 -14.79 12.29 8.59
C SER A 147 -14.30 13.44 7.72
N TYR A 148 -15.08 13.87 6.72
CA TYR A 148 -14.72 14.99 5.84
C TYR A 148 -14.56 16.30 6.62
N ARG A 149 -15.46 16.58 7.59
CA ARG A 149 -15.33 17.76 8.45
C ARG A 149 -14.05 17.73 9.28
N ARG A 150 -13.71 16.59 9.89
CA ARG A 150 -12.46 16.44 10.67
C ARG A 150 -11.22 16.60 9.79
N ALA A 151 -11.23 16.05 8.57
CA ALA A 151 -10.13 16.19 7.64
C ALA A 151 -9.95 17.65 7.18
N ALA A 152 -11.05 18.33 6.84
CA ALA A 152 -11.03 19.75 6.46
C ALA A 152 -10.55 20.66 7.61
N ASP A 153 -11.01 20.42 8.84
CA ASP A 153 -10.54 21.13 10.03
C ASP A 153 -9.05 20.87 10.29
N ALA A 154 -8.61 19.61 10.23
CA ALA A 154 -7.20 19.24 10.38
C ALA A 154 -6.30 19.92 9.33
N TRP A 155 -6.78 20.05 8.09
CA TRP A 155 -6.09 20.77 7.03
C TRP A 155 -6.03 22.28 7.32
N GLN A 156 -7.15 22.90 7.66
CA GLN A 156 -7.23 24.34 7.94
C GLN A 156 -6.36 24.77 9.12
N ARG A 157 -6.21 23.90 10.13
CA ARG A 157 -5.35 24.14 11.30
C ARG A 157 -3.93 23.60 11.15
N GLU A 158 -3.53 23.21 9.92
CA GLU A 158 -2.19 22.73 9.58
C GLU A 158 -1.73 21.49 10.40
N ALA A 159 -2.67 20.75 10.99
CA ALA A 159 -2.36 19.58 11.81
C ALA A 159 -1.78 18.41 10.98
N MET A 160 -1.96 18.44 9.65
CA MET A 160 -1.41 17.45 8.73
C MET A 160 0.06 17.73 8.38
N ASP A 161 0.54 18.96 8.55
CA ASP A 161 1.92 19.36 8.23
C ASP A 161 2.93 18.85 9.28
N LEU A 162 2.44 18.49 10.47
CA LEU A 162 3.22 17.79 11.51
C LEU A 162 3.74 16.42 11.06
N GLN A 163 3.24 15.86 9.94
CA GLN A 163 3.79 14.65 9.35
C GLN A 163 5.03 14.92 8.49
N GLY A 164 5.36 16.19 8.19
CA GLY A 164 6.52 16.61 7.39
C GLY A 164 7.66 17.27 8.18
N ALA A 165 7.39 17.81 9.38
CA ALA A 165 8.42 18.28 10.33
C ALA A 165 9.03 17.09 11.09
#